data_AF-I8U366-F1
#
_entry.id   AF-I8U366-F1
#
_cell.length_a   1.000
_cell.length_b   1.000
_cell.length_c   1.000
_cell.angle_alpha   90.00
_cell.angle_beta   90.00
_cell.angle_gamma   90.00
#
_symmetry.space_group_name_H-M   'P 1'
#
loop_
_entity.id
_entity.type
_entity.pdbx_description
1 polymer ?
#
loop_
_entity_poly.entity_id
_entity_poly.type
_entity_poly.pdbx_seq_one_letter_code
_entity_poly.pdbx_strand_id
1 'polypeptide(L)' 'MNEQADDNCIEIKEAKRITDEDIKKMIQKYANVKLATELQNMERIKREAIIRRVKEVDGVSTRQIARVTGVSQTVISKV' A
#
# COMPACT_ATOMS: atom_id res chain seq x y z
N MET A 1 5.55 -28.18 4.86
CA MET A 1 6.36 -26.97 5.15
C MET A 1 6.06 -26.00 4.01
N ASN A 2 5.45 -24.86 4.31
CA ASN A 2 4.95 -23.90 3.30
C ASN A 2 6.11 -23.25 2.54
N GLU A 3 6.35 -23.73 1.33
CA GLU A 3 6.35 -22.99 0.06
C GLU A 3 6.94 -21.55 0.07
N GLN A 4 8.23 -21.48 -0.32
CA GLN A 4 8.89 -20.53 -1.24
C GLN A 4 8.78 -19.01 -0.93
N ALA A 5 9.81 -18.36 -0.39
CA ALA A 5 11.08 -17.94 -1.02
C ALA A 5 10.93 -16.86 -2.12
N ASP A 6 11.27 -15.61 -1.75
CA ASP A 6 11.67 -14.50 -2.63
C ASP A 6 12.40 -13.51 -1.71
N ASP A 7 13.63 -13.07 -1.90
CA ASP A 7 14.77 -13.58 -2.62
C ASP A 7 15.95 -12.79 -2.02
N ASN A 8 17.14 -13.37 -2.05
CA ASN A 8 18.35 -12.65 -1.70
C ASN A 8 18.51 -11.47 -2.67
N CYS A 9 18.60 -10.23 -2.19
CA CYS A 9 19.24 -9.18 -2.97
C CYS A 9 20.09 -8.28 -2.08
N ILE A 10 21.32 -8.77 -1.93
CA ILE A 10 22.56 -8.05 -1.70
C ILE A 10 22.62 -6.86 -2.67
N GLU A 11 22.92 -5.67 -2.13
CA GLU A 11 23.39 -4.44 -2.79
C GLU A 11 22.77 -4.06 -4.14
N ILE A 12 22.07 -2.92 -4.23
CA ILE A 12 22.11 -1.95 -5.35
C ILE A 12 21.09 -0.83 -5.05
N LYS A 13 21.64 0.36 -4.79
CA LYS A 13 20.99 1.69 -4.73
C LYS A 13 20.07 1.94 -3.53
N GLU A 14 20.36 3.01 -2.80
CA GLU A 14 19.55 3.64 -1.74
C GLU A 14 18.19 4.17 -2.25
N ALA A 15 17.40 3.35 -2.95
CA ALA A 15 15.98 3.60 -3.07
C ALA A 15 15.39 3.36 -1.69
N LYS A 16 14.96 4.43 -0.99
CA LYS A 16 14.26 4.33 0.30
C LYS A 16 13.23 3.21 0.21
N ARG A 17 13.50 2.08 0.86
CA ARG A 17 12.57 0.94 0.89
C ARG A 17 11.34 1.41 1.65
N ILE A 18 10.26 1.69 0.93
CA ILE A 18 8.98 2.02 1.55
C ILE A 18 8.42 0.75 2.18
N THR A 19 8.26 0.77 3.49
CA THR A 19 7.72 -0.36 4.24
C THR A 19 6.19 -0.32 4.29
N ASP A 20 5.58 -1.45 4.64
CA ASP A 20 4.13 -1.53 4.85
C ASP A 20 3.70 -0.57 5.99
N GLU A 21 4.55 -0.34 6.98
CA GLU A 21 4.30 0.63 8.06
C GLU A 21 4.29 2.08 7.58
N ASP A 22 5.17 2.43 6.65
CA ASP A 22 5.20 3.77 6.05
C ASP A 22 3.92 4.01 5.25
N ILE A 23 3.53 3.03 4.42
CA ILE A 23 2.27 3.07 3.65
C ILE A 23 1.07 3.20 4.59
N LYS A 24 1.06 2.46 5.70
CA LYS A 24 0.00 2.55 6.72
C LYS A 24 -0.12 3.96 7.29
N LYS A 25 0.99 4.57 7.70
CA LYS A 25 1.01 5.95 8.23
C LYS A 25 0.55 6.95 7.18
N MET A 26 0.95 6.78 5.93
CA MET A 26 0.53 7.63 4.82
C MET A 26 -0.98 7.54 4.58
N ILE A 27 -1.53 6.33 4.53
CA ILE A 27 -2.98 6.13 4.35
C ILE A 27 -3.75 6.73 5.52
N GLN A 28 -3.33 6.47 6.76
CA GLN A 28 -3.96 7.05 7.96
C GLN A 28 -4.00 8.58 7.88
N LYS A 29 -2.89 9.20 7.45
CA LYS A 29 -2.78 10.65 7.29
C LYS A 29 -3.64 11.19 6.15
N TYR A 30 -3.64 10.55 4.97
CA TYR A 30 -4.39 11.02 3.81
C TYR A 30 -5.90 10.78 3.93
N ALA A 31 -6.29 9.67 4.54
CA ALA A 31 -7.69 9.31 4.76
C ALA A 31 -8.26 9.94 6.04
N ASN A 32 -7.41 10.46 6.93
CA ASN A 32 -7.77 10.93 8.26
C ASN A 32 -8.51 9.85 9.08
N VAL A 33 -7.94 8.65 9.09
CA VAL A 33 -8.50 7.46 9.76
C VAL A 33 -7.53 6.89 10.80
N LYS A 34 -8.05 6.15 11.77
CA LYS A 34 -7.21 5.50 12.78
C LYS A 34 -6.59 4.21 12.26
N LEU A 35 -7.31 3.48 11.42
CA LEU A 35 -6.85 2.22 10.84
C LEU A 35 -6.86 2.31 9.32
N ALA A 36 -5.76 1.92 8.67
CA ALA A 36 -5.70 1.90 7.20
C ALA A 36 -6.74 0.94 6.57
N THR A 37 -7.21 -0.05 7.33
CA THR A 37 -8.29 -0.95 6.92
C THR A 37 -9.65 -0.27 6.84
N GLU A 38 -9.85 0.91 7.44
CA GLU A 38 -11.09 1.69 7.27
C GLU A 38 -11.29 2.15 5.82
N LEU A 39 -10.20 2.20 5.05
CA LEU A 39 -10.22 2.53 3.63
C LEU A 39 -11.13 1.59 2.82
N GLN A 40 -11.30 0.33 3.26
CA GLN A 40 -12.18 -0.65 2.63
C GLN A 40 -13.68 -0.33 2.78
N ASN A 41 -14.04 0.52 3.74
CA ASN A 41 -15.42 0.94 4.03
C ASN A 41 -15.69 2.38 3.57
N MET A 42 -14.67 3.11 3.13
CA MET A 42 -14.84 4.45 2.57
C MET A 42 -15.56 4.42 1.23
N GLU A 43 -16.25 5.52 0.91
CA GLU A 43 -16.85 5.74 -0.40
C GLU A 43 -15.81 5.57 -1.52
N ARG A 44 -16.24 4.98 -2.64
CA ARG A 44 -15.38 4.64 -3.77
C ARG A 44 -14.51 5.81 -4.23
N ILE A 45 -15.10 6.99 -4.40
CA ILE A 45 -14.39 8.19 -4.90
C ILE A 45 -13.26 8.60 -3.94
N LYS A 46 -13.53 8.62 -2.62
CA LYS A 46 -12.54 8.97 -1.60
C LYS A 46 -11.42 7.93 -1.54
N ARG A 47 -11.78 6.65 -1.55
CA ARG A 47 -10.83 5.53 -1.56
C ARG A 47 -9.90 5.60 -2.77
N GLU A 48 -10.46 5.78 -3.97
CA GLU A 48 -9.68 5.90 -5.20
C GLU A 48 -8.72 7.09 -5.14
N ALA A 49 -9.17 8.26 -4.68
CA ALA A 49 -8.31 9.42 -4.51
C ALA A 49 -7.12 9.16 -3.56
N ILE A 50 -7.34 8.45 -2.45
CA ILE A 50 -6.29 8.10 -1.50
C ILE A 50 -5.32 7.08 -2.11
N ILE A 51 -5.84 6.04 -2.78
CA ILE A 51 -5.03 5.03 -3.46
C ILE A 51 -4.12 5.68 -4.51
N ARG A 52 -4.63 6.63 -5.31
CA ARG A 52 -3.83 7.38 -6.30
C ARG A 52 -2.66 8.09 -5.64
N ARG A 53 -2.92 8.86 -4.58
CA ARG A 53 -1.87 9.58 -3.83
C ARG A 53 -0.79 8.67 -3.28
N VAL A 54 -1.17 7.48 -2.80
CA VAL A 54 -0.22 6.50 -2.26
C VAL A 54 0.57 5.83 -3.38
N LYS A 55 -0.03 5.60 -4.56
CA LYS A 55 0.65 5.06 -5.76
C LYS A 55 1.64 6.05 -6.39
N GLU A 56 1.45 7.35 -6.19
CA GLU A 56 2.39 8.38 -6.66
C GLU A 56 3.72 8.38 -5.89
N VAL A 57 3.81 7.63 -4.79
CA VAL A 57 5.04 7.54 -4.00
C VAL A 57 5.95 6.46 -4.54
N ASP A 58 7.16 6.86 -4.92
CA ASP A 58 8.20 5.97 -5.43
C ASP A 58 8.49 4.84 -4.44
N GLY A 59 8.53 3.61 -4.97
CA GLY A 59 8.79 2.41 -4.19
C GLY A 59 7.56 1.79 -3.53
N VAL A 60 6.35 2.35 -3.70
CA VAL A 60 5.12 1.71 -3.24
C VAL A 60 4.61 0.67 -4.23
N SER A 61 4.42 -0.57 -3.77
CA SER A 61 3.76 -1.61 -4.55
C SER A 61 2.25 -1.68 -4.27
N THR A 62 1.45 -1.95 -5.31
CA THR A 62 0.00 -2.22 -5.16
C THR A 62 -0.29 -3.35 -4.17
N ARG A 63 0.62 -4.32 -4.04
CA ARG A 63 0.49 -5.43 -3.07
C ARG A 63 0.60 -4.95 -1.63
N GLN A 64 1.50 -4.00 -1.37
CA GLN A 64 1.67 -3.42 -0.04
C GLN A 64 0.43 -2.61 0.35
N ILE A 65 -0.10 -1.81 -0.59
CA ILE A 65 -1.36 -1.10 -0.39
C ILE A 65 -2.49 -2.10 -0.06
N ALA A 66 -2.60 -3.19 -0.82
CA ALA A 66 -3.64 -4.20 -0.61
C ALA A 66 -3.53 -4.84 0.78
N ARG A 67 -2.32 -5.23 1.19
CA ARG A 67 -2.05 -5.82 2.50
C ARG A 67 -2.39 -4.88 3.66
N VAL A 68 -2.05 -3.59 3.52
CA VAL A 68 -2.25 -2.60 4.58
C VAL A 68 -3.71 -2.11 4.68
N THR A 69 -4.39 -2.00 3.54
CA THR A 69 -5.76 -1.45 3.48
C THR A 69 -6.86 -2.50 3.55
N GLY A 70 -6.53 -3.77 3.31
CA GLY A 70 -7.53 -4.83 3.12
C GLY A 70 -8.33 -4.70 1.82
N VAL A 71 -8.02 -3.71 0.97
CA VAL A 71 -8.64 -3.57 -0.35
C VAL A 71 -7.99 -4.57 -1.30
N SER A 72 -8.80 -5.27 -2.09
CA SER A 72 -8.29 -6.25 -3.04
C SER A 72 -7.34 -5.61 -4.05
N GLN A 73 -6.25 -6.31 -4.38
CA GLN A 73 -5.25 -5.83 -5.34
C GLN A 73 -5.89 -5.46 -6.67
N THR A 74 -6.87 -6.23 -7.13
CA THR A 74 -7.62 -5.96 -8.37
C THR A 74 -8.33 -4.61 -8.35
N VAL A 75 -8.85 -4.18 -7.19
CA VAL A 75 -9.46 -2.85 -7.06
C VAL A 75 -8.38 -1.78 -7.15
N ILE A 76 -7.27 -1.93 -6.41
CA ILE A 76 -6.15 -0.98 -6.39
C ILE A 76 -5.48 -0.82 -7.77
N SER A 77 -5.34 -1.91 -8.52
CA SER A 77 -4.77 -1.89 -9.87
C SER A 77 -5.65 -1.18 -10.89
N LYS A 78 -6.97 -1.13 -10.67
CA LYS A 78 -7.93 -0.44 -11.54
C LYS A 78 -8.04 1.07 -11.27
N VAL A 79 -7.51 1.54 -10.14
CA VAL A 79 -7.53 2.96 -9.72
C VAL A 79 -6.48 3.78 -10.46
#